data_AF-A0A349HQP2-F1
#
_entry.id   AF-A0A349HQP2-F1
#
_cell.length_a   1.000
_cell.length_b   1.000
_cell.length_c   1.000
_cell.angle_alpha   90.00
_cell.angle_beta   90.00
_cell.angle_gamma   90.00
#
_symmetry.space_group_name_H-M   'P 1'
#
loop_
_entity.id
_entity.type
_entity.pdbx_description
1 polymer ?
#
loop_
_entity_poly.entity_id
_entity_poly.type
_entity_poly.pdbx_seq_one_letter_code
_entity_poly.pdbx_strand_id
1 'polypeptide(L)'
;MANQVVQISRTPTLEKMIREGRGYRTETFSGSKIRKIADIIRGEISFGNTDVIEYLQKNCNILKDYVYDRTIPGRIYFDYIDFCIENAPHIAAEIEAFLKEVFRVEDIDGLEGIWLTDHENVVTLYGGTDNDIDEYLIPDENFIVISDLGIDGSLFVFNVNKANIIKRRI
;
A
#
# COMPACT_ATOMS: atom_id res chain seq x y z
N MET A 1 -14.08 -2.06 -19.82
CA MET A 1 -12.71 -2.14 -20.34
C MET A 1 -11.86 -2.63 -19.19
N ALA A 2 -11.18 -3.78 -19.30
CA ALA A 2 -10.38 -4.28 -18.20
C ALA A 2 -9.19 -3.35 -17.98
N ASN A 3 -9.11 -2.69 -16.81
CA ASN A 3 -7.92 -1.97 -16.40
C ASN A 3 -6.77 -2.98 -16.30
N GLN A 4 -5.90 -3.00 -17.31
CA GLN A 4 -4.69 -3.80 -17.27
C GLN A 4 -3.76 -3.20 -16.21
N VAL A 5 -3.42 -3.99 -15.19
CA VAL A 5 -2.32 -3.68 -14.28
C VAL A 5 -1.03 -3.67 -15.11
N VAL A 6 -0.53 -2.48 -15.42
CA VAL A 6 0.73 -2.27 -16.16
C VAL A 6 1.84 -2.43 -15.15
N GLN A 7 2.34 -3.65 -14.99
CA GLN A 7 3.32 -3.94 -13.95
C GLN A 7 4.72 -3.52 -14.40
N ILE A 8 5.18 -2.31 -14.01
CA ILE A 8 6.55 -1.86 -14.31
C ILE A 8 7.20 -1.13 -13.11
N SER A 9 8.32 -1.74 -12.67
CA SER A 9 9.26 -1.35 -11.61
C SER A 9 8.80 -1.66 -10.19
N ARG A 10 9.01 -2.90 -9.76
CA ARG A 10 9.06 -3.28 -8.34
C ARG A 10 10.44 -2.97 -7.80
N THR A 11 10.52 -2.55 -6.54
CA THR A 11 11.80 -2.38 -5.86
C THR A 11 12.43 -3.76 -5.56
N PRO A 12 13.76 -3.83 -5.39
CA PRO A 12 14.42 -5.09 -5.00
C PRO A 12 13.85 -5.70 -3.71
N THR A 13 13.42 -4.86 -2.76
CA THR A 13 12.78 -5.29 -1.51
C THR A 13 11.44 -5.96 -1.79
N LEU A 14 10.58 -5.35 -2.62
CA LEU A 14 9.31 -5.95 -3.01
C LEU A 14 9.51 -7.26 -3.78
N GLU A 15 10.46 -7.30 -4.73
CA GLU A 15 10.77 -8.51 -5.48
C GLU A 15 11.25 -9.65 -4.57
N LYS A 16 12.07 -9.33 -3.57
CA LYS A 16 12.53 -10.29 -2.56
C LYS A 16 11.35 -10.85 -1.77
N MET A 17 10.46 -10.00 -1.24
CA MET A 17 9.29 -10.45 -0.47
C MET A 17 8.36 -11.35 -1.28
N ILE A 18 8.07 -10.99 -2.53
CA ILE A 18 7.23 -11.80 -3.42
C ILE A 18 7.91 -13.15 -3.72
N ARG A 19 9.21 -13.15 -4.03
CA ARG A 19 9.97 -14.38 -4.30
C ARG A 19 10.03 -15.32 -3.09
N GLU A 20 10.16 -14.76 -1.89
CA GLU A 20 10.27 -15.54 -0.65
C GLU A 20 8.90 -15.93 -0.06
N GLY A 21 7.81 -15.37 -0.61
CA GLY A 21 6.43 -15.61 -0.18
C GLY A 21 6.16 -15.08 1.23
N ARG A 22 6.88 -14.04 1.66
CA ARG A 22 6.79 -13.50 3.03
C ARG A 22 7.20 -12.04 3.12
N GLY A 23 6.62 -11.35 4.09
CA GLY A 23 7.01 -10.00 4.50
C GLY A 23 6.88 -9.84 6.02
N TYR A 24 7.45 -8.76 6.54
CA TYR A 24 7.60 -8.55 7.97
C TYR A 24 7.14 -7.15 8.38
N ARG A 25 6.68 -7.02 9.63
CA ARG A 25 6.38 -5.74 10.27
C ARG A 25 6.36 -5.88 11.78
N THR A 26 6.38 -4.76 12.49
CA THR A 26 6.08 -4.67 13.93
C THR A 26 4.65 -4.19 14.14
N GLU A 27 3.84 -4.97 14.86
CA GLU A 27 2.42 -4.65 15.12
C GLU A 27 2.22 -3.59 16.21
N THR A 28 3.29 -3.34 16.97
CA THR A 28 3.39 -2.30 17.99
C THR A 28 3.70 -0.93 17.41
N PHE A 29 4.17 -0.86 16.16
CA PHE A 29 4.49 0.38 15.47
C PHE A 29 3.23 1.18 15.11
N SER A 30 3.38 2.51 15.05
CA SER A 30 2.27 3.43 14.80
C SER A 30 1.56 3.10 13.48
N GLY A 31 0.22 3.14 13.47
CA GLY A 31 -0.58 2.82 12.30
C GLY A 31 -0.77 1.33 12.02
N SER A 32 -0.02 0.42 12.66
CA SER A 32 -0.06 -1.02 12.34
C SER A 32 -1.39 -1.74 12.62
N LYS A 33 -2.26 -1.15 13.43
CA LYS A 33 -3.59 -1.69 13.75
C LYS A 33 -4.67 -1.28 12.74
N ILE A 34 -4.36 -0.36 11.82
CA ILE A 34 -5.29 0.10 10.80
C ILE A 34 -5.18 -0.84 9.60
N ARG A 35 -6.26 -1.56 9.30
CA ARG A 35 -6.35 -2.53 8.20
C ARG A 35 -7.30 -2.11 7.08
N LYS A 36 -8.28 -1.27 7.41
CA LYS A 36 -9.26 -0.78 6.45
C LYS A 36 -8.58 0.09 5.41
N ILE A 37 -8.80 -0.22 4.14
CA ILE A 37 -8.13 0.45 3.02
C ILE A 37 -8.33 1.95 3.09
N ALA A 38 -9.58 2.43 3.16
CA ALA A 38 -9.84 3.86 3.23
C ALA A 38 -9.15 4.55 4.42
N ASP A 39 -9.06 3.90 5.58
CA ASP A 39 -8.44 4.49 6.76
C ASP A 39 -6.91 4.59 6.61
N ILE A 40 -6.28 3.57 6.00
CA ILE A 40 -4.85 3.60 5.64
C ILE A 40 -4.59 4.75 4.68
N ILE A 41 -5.33 4.81 3.55
CA ILE A 41 -5.13 5.83 2.52
C ILE A 41 -5.29 7.25 3.07
N ARG A 42 -6.37 7.50 3.83
CA ARG A 42 -6.59 8.82 4.43
C ARG A 42 -5.50 9.16 5.44
N GLY A 43 -5.04 8.17 6.21
CA GLY A 43 -3.92 8.32 7.14
C GLY A 43 -2.65 8.76 6.43
N GLU A 44 -2.20 8.00 5.42
CA GLU A 44 -1.00 8.32 4.63
C GLU A 44 -1.09 9.73 4.03
N ILE A 45 -2.20 10.06 3.37
CA ILE A 45 -2.39 11.38 2.75
C ILE A 45 -2.38 12.49 3.82
N SER A 46 -2.96 12.26 5.00
CA SER A 46 -2.93 13.25 6.08
C SER A 46 -1.53 13.54 6.63
N PHE A 47 -0.60 12.59 6.48
CA PHE A 47 0.82 12.79 6.78
C PHE A 47 1.61 13.41 5.61
N GLY A 48 0.96 13.69 4.49
CA GLY A 48 1.59 14.18 3.26
C GLY A 48 2.21 13.08 2.40
N ASN A 49 1.98 11.80 2.73
CA ASN A 49 2.45 10.67 1.94
C ASN A 49 1.46 10.42 0.80
N THR A 50 1.79 10.93 -0.39
CA THR A 50 0.97 10.81 -1.60
C THR A 50 1.53 9.79 -2.61
N ASP A 51 2.53 8.99 -2.22
CA ASP A 51 3.20 8.02 -3.09
C ASP A 51 2.23 6.96 -3.65
N VAL A 52 1.22 6.59 -2.87
CA VAL A 52 0.17 5.64 -3.28
C VAL A 52 -0.57 6.12 -4.54
N ILE A 53 -0.72 7.45 -4.69
CA ILE A 53 -1.37 8.05 -5.86
C ILE A 53 -0.48 7.88 -7.08
N GLU A 54 0.80 8.24 -6.99
CA GLU A 54 1.77 8.12 -8.08
C GLU A 54 1.94 6.64 -8.49
N TYR A 55 2.02 5.73 -7.51
CA TYR A 55 2.15 4.31 -7.75
C TYR A 55 0.94 3.76 -8.54
N LEU A 56 -0.27 4.11 -8.12
CA LEU A 56 -1.50 3.64 -8.77
C LEU A 56 -1.74 4.29 -10.13
N GLN A 57 -1.35 5.55 -10.32
CA GLN A 57 -1.35 6.19 -11.65
C GLN A 57 -0.44 5.44 -12.61
N LYS A 58 0.78 5.12 -12.18
CA LYS A 58 1.80 4.45 -13.01
C LYS A 58 1.44 2.99 -13.30
N ASN A 59 0.99 2.24 -12.29
CA ASN A 59 0.84 0.78 -12.38
C ASN A 59 -0.60 0.33 -12.65
N CYS A 60 -1.60 1.12 -12.30
CA CYS A 60 -3.01 0.76 -12.38
C CYS A 60 -3.83 1.71 -13.26
N ASN A 61 -3.24 2.82 -13.72
CA ASN A 61 -3.85 3.77 -14.64
C ASN A 61 -5.13 4.43 -14.08
N ILE A 62 -5.20 4.60 -12.76
CA ILE A 62 -6.30 5.28 -12.02
C ILE A 62 -5.80 6.60 -11.40
N LEU A 63 -6.69 7.38 -10.76
CA LEU A 63 -6.37 8.62 -10.05
C LEU A 63 -5.67 9.69 -10.92
N LYS A 64 -5.89 9.68 -12.24
CA LYS A 64 -5.19 10.56 -13.19
C LYS A 64 -5.48 12.05 -13.02
N ASP A 65 -6.49 12.40 -12.25
CA ASP A 65 -6.85 13.79 -11.99
C ASP A 65 -6.01 14.40 -10.85
N TYR A 66 -5.29 13.57 -10.08
CA TYR A 66 -4.42 13.96 -8.97
C TYR A 66 -2.97 14.13 -9.41
N VAL A 67 -2.69 15.10 -10.28
CA VAL A 67 -1.34 15.29 -10.86
C VAL A 67 -0.58 16.43 -10.17
N TYR A 68 0.61 16.11 -9.70
CA TYR A 68 1.63 17.11 -9.39
C TYR A 68 2.51 17.40 -10.61
N ASP A 69 2.28 18.54 -11.24
CA ASP A 69 3.10 19.00 -12.37
C ASP A 69 4.23 19.89 -11.87
N ARG A 70 5.44 19.32 -11.81
CA ARG A 70 6.69 19.99 -11.42
C ARG A 70 7.18 21.02 -12.45
N THR A 71 6.60 21.03 -13.65
CA THR A 71 7.02 21.93 -14.74
C THR A 71 6.30 23.27 -14.71
N ILE A 72 5.20 23.40 -13.94
CA ILE A 72 4.45 24.64 -13.80
C ILE A 72 5.13 25.54 -12.76
N PRO A 73 5.72 26.69 -13.17
CA PRO A 73 6.36 27.60 -12.23
C PRO A 73 5.35 28.15 -11.22
N GLY A 74 5.71 28.12 -9.93
CA GLY A 74 4.86 28.63 -8.86
C GLY A 74 3.89 27.62 -8.26
N ARG A 75 3.78 26.40 -8.80
CA ARG A 75 3.00 25.32 -8.16
C ARG A 75 3.80 24.72 -7.01
N ILE A 76 3.41 25.06 -5.78
CA ILE A 76 4.11 24.63 -4.59
C ILE A 76 3.71 23.19 -4.30
N TYR A 77 4.69 22.32 -3.99
CA TYR A 77 4.42 20.93 -3.63
C TYR A 77 3.42 20.80 -2.47
N PHE A 78 3.47 21.75 -1.53
CA PHE A 78 2.51 21.84 -0.43
C PHE A 78 1.06 22.07 -0.90
N ASP A 79 0.82 22.90 -1.93
CA ASP A 79 -0.52 23.09 -2.47
C ASP A 79 -1.10 21.79 -3.05
N TYR A 80 -0.23 20.95 -3.63
CA TYR A 80 -0.64 19.62 -4.11
C TYR A 80 -0.96 18.68 -2.95
N ILE A 81 -0.16 18.68 -1.88
CA ILE A 81 -0.45 17.91 -0.67
C ILE A 81 -1.79 18.36 -0.07
N ASP A 82 -2.02 19.67 0.09
CA ASP A 82 -3.28 20.21 0.63
C ASP A 82 -4.47 19.79 -0.23
N PHE A 83 -4.33 19.87 -1.56
CA PHE A 83 -5.33 19.36 -2.49
C PHE A 83 -5.61 17.86 -2.29
N CYS A 84 -4.57 17.03 -2.12
CA CYS A 84 -4.75 15.61 -1.83
C CYS A 84 -5.43 15.38 -0.48
N ILE A 85 -5.08 16.15 0.57
CA ILE A 85 -5.69 16.06 1.89
C ILE A 85 -7.18 16.39 1.83
N GLU A 86 -7.56 17.48 1.17
CA GLU A 86 -8.97 17.88 0.98
C GLU A 86 -9.77 16.80 0.23
N ASN A 87 -9.11 16.06 -0.67
CA ASN A 87 -9.73 15.04 -1.50
C ASN A 87 -9.49 13.59 -1.02
N ALA A 88 -8.87 13.40 0.15
CA ALA A 88 -8.53 12.07 0.67
C ALA A 88 -9.73 11.11 0.74
N PRO A 89 -10.96 11.54 1.11
CA PRO A 89 -12.13 10.67 1.07
C PRO A 89 -12.48 10.17 -0.34
N HIS A 90 -12.35 11.02 -1.36
CA HIS A 90 -12.62 10.67 -2.74
C HIS A 90 -11.55 9.73 -3.30
N ILE A 91 -10.27 10.06 -3.05
CA ILE A 91 -9.13 9.21 -3.44
C ILE A 91 -9.28 7.80 -2.86
N ALA A 92 -9.60 7.70 -1.55
CA ALA A 92 -9.84 6.42 -0.90
C ALA A 92 -10.99 5.64 -1.56
N ALA A 93 -12.11 6.31 -1.89
CA ALA A 93 -13.25 5.67 -2.54
C ALA A 93 -12.93 5.17 -3.96
N GLU A 94 -12.14 5.91 -4.74
CA GLU A 94 -11.67 5.45 -6.05
C GLU A 94 -10.78 4.21 -5.94
N ILE A 95 -9.86 4.18 -4.96
CA ILE A 95 -9.00 3.02 -4.71
C ILE A 95 -9.84 1.82 -4.29
N GLU A 96 -10.81 1.98 -3.39
CA GLU A 96 -11.70 0.88 -2.99
C GLU A 96 -12.56 0.37 -4.15
N ALA A 97 -13.07 1.26 -5.01
CA ALA A 97 -13.82 0.87 -6.21
C ALA A 97 -12.94 0.04 -7.16
N PHE A 98 -11.70 0.46 -7.39
CA PHE A 98 -10.72 -0.28 -8.17
C PHE A 98 -10.41 -1.66 -7.56
N LEU A 99 -10.17 -1.74 -6.25
CA LEU A 99 -9.88 -3.00 -5.57
C LEU A 99 -11.06 -3.97 -5.65
N LYS A 100 -12.30 -3.49 -5.51
CA LYS A 100 -13.50 -4.33 -5.70
C LYS A 100 -13.57 -4.93 -7.10
N GLU A 101 -13.23 -4.16 -8.14
CA GLU A 101 -13.14 -4.67 -9.51
C GLU A 101 -12.04 -5.74 -9.66
N VAL A 102 -10.83 -5.45 -9.16
CA VAL A 102 -9.67 -6.36 -9.25
C VAL A 102 -9.95 -7.69 -8.55
N PHE A 103 -10.46 -7.64 -7.32
CA PHE A 103 -10.73 -8.84 -6.51
C PHE A 103 -12.08 -9.51 -6.83
N ARG A 104 -12.91 -8.87 -7.67
CA ARG A 104 -14.27 -9.30 -8.01
C ARG A 104 -15.11 -9.55 -6.75
N VAL A 105 -15.15 -8.55 -5.88
CA VAL A 105 -15.93 -8.57 -4.63
C VAL A 105 -16.95 -7.43 -4.65
N GLU A 106 -18.12 -7.68 -4.05
CA GLU A 106 -19.17 -6.65 -3.92
C GLU A 106 -18.86 -5.68 -2.77
N ASP A 107 -18.22 -6.18 -1.72
CA ASP A 107 -17.89 -5.45 -0.50
C ASP A 107 -16.38 -5.41 -0.25
N ILE A 108 -15.90 -4.28 0.26
CA ILE A 108 -14.50 -4.02 0.59
C ILE A 108 -14.10 -4.66 1.92
N ASP A 109 -15.05 -4.96 2.82
CA ASP A 109 -14.77 -5.48 4.17
C ASP A 109 -14.00 -6.82 4.18
N GLY A 110 -14.00 -7.56 3.06
CA GLY A 110 -13.17 -8.76 2.88
C GLY A 110 -11.73 -8.50 2.43
N LEU A 111 -11.33 -7.23 2.28
CA LEU A 111 -9.99 -6.82 1.90
C LEU A 111 -9.28 -6.08 3.03
N GLU A 112 -8.01 -6.41 3.24
CA GLU A 112 -7.17 -5.75 4.25
C GLU A 112 -5.88 -5.20 3.65
N GLY A 113 -5.52 -4.00 4.07
CA GLY A 113 -4.25 -3.35 3.74
C GLY A 113 -3.20 -3.60 4.81
N ILE A 114 -2.00 -4.01 4.39
CA ILE A 114 -0.89 -4.34 5.27
C ILE A 114 0.41 -3.84 4.64
N TRP A 115 1.02 -2.83 5.27
CA TRP A 115 2.42 -2.48 5.07
C TRP A 115 3.34 -3.63 5.50
N LEU A 116 4.23 -4.07 4.61
CA LEU A 116 5.25 -5.09 4.84
C LEU A 116 6.59 -4.64 4.25
N THR A 117 7.69 -5.02 4.88
CA THR A 117 9.05 -4.91 4.34
C THR A 117 9.85 -6.18 4.64
N ASP A 118 11.12 -6.24 4.27
CA ASP A 118 11.99 -7.35 4.66
C ASP A 118 12.36 -7.28 6.16
N HIS A 119 12.72 -8.43 6.74
CA HIS A 119 13.03 -8.52 8.17
C HIS A 119 14.16 -7.57 8.60
N GLU A 120 15.19 -7.41 7.78
CA GLU A 120 16.35 -6.57 8.10
C GLU A 120 15.95 -5.09 8.16
N ASN A 121 15.09 -4.64 7.26
CA ASN A 121 14.52 -3.29 7.28
C ASN A 121 13.63 -3.07 8.51
N VAL A 122 12.89 -4.09 8.97
CA VAL A 122 12.13 -3.97 10.23
C VAL A 122 13.03 -3.73 11.44
N VAL A 123 14.14 -4.47 11.54
CA VAL A 123 15.11 -4.32 12.62
C VAL A 123 15.81 -2.95 12.54
N THR A 124 16.27 -2.58 11.35
CA THR A 124 17.15 -1.41 11.17
C THR A 124 16.40 -0.07 11.14
N LEU A 125 15.20 -0.02 10.55
CA LEU A 125 14.44 1.23 10.35
C LEU A 125 13.38 1.44 11.44
N TYR A 126 12.73 0.37 11.90
CA TYR A 126 11.60 0.45 12.83
C TYR A 126 11.95 -0.01 14.25
N GLY A 127 13.21 -0.41 14.49
CA GLY A 127 13.69 -0.84 15.81
C GLY A 127 13.05 -2.14 16.29
N GLY A 128 12.54 -2.97 15.37
CA GLY A 128 12.00 -4.28 15.70
C GLY A 128 13.07 -5.18 16.30
N THR A 129 12.66 -5.98 17.28
CA THR A 129 13.41 -7.07 17.87
C THR A 129 12.75 -8.39 17.48
N ASP A 130 13.49 -9.50 17.50
CA ASP A 130 12.91 -10.80 17.14
C ASP A 130 11.60 -11.09 17.90
N ASN A 131 11.50 -10.63 19.16
CA ASN A 131 10.32 -10.83 20.00
C ASN A 131 9.08 -9.99 19.60
N ASP A 132 9.16 -8.99 18.72
CA ASP A 132 8.04 -8.13 18.33
C ASP A 132 7.86 -7.98 16.81
N ILE A 133 8.64 -8.73 16.03
CA ILE A 133 8.46 -8.85 14.59
C ILE A 133 7.47 -9.96 14.28
N ASP A 134 6.50 -9.64 13.44
CA ASP A 134 5.54 -10.59 12.89
C ASP A 134 5.88 -10.88 11.42
N GLU A 135 5.96 -12.17 11.08
CA GLU A 135 6.01 -12.68 9.71
C GLU A 135 4.59 -12.82 9.16
N TYR A 136 4.39 -12.36 7.92
CA TYR A 136 3.18 -12.53 7.14
C TYR A 136 3.50 -13.35 5.89
N LEU A 137 2.79 -14.47 5.70
CA LEU A 137 2.86 -15.22 4.46
C LEU A 137 2.13 -14.48 3.33
N ILE A 138 2.82 -14.31 2.20
CA ILE A 138 2.29 -13.73 0.98
C ILE A 138 1.93 -14.89 0.05
N PRO A 139 0.64 -15.10 -0.28
CA PRO A 139 0.22 -16.15 -1.20
C PRO A 139 0.67 -15.83 -2.64
N ASP A 140 0.78 -16.86 -3.48
CA ASP A 140 1.13 -16.70 -4.91
C ASP A 140 0.09 -15.88 -5.69
N GLU A 141 -1.17 -15.91 -5.24
CA GLU A 141 -2.32 -15.23 -5.83
C GLU A 141 -3.19 -14.56 -4.75
N ASN A 142 -4.17 -13.74 -5.16
CA ASN A 142 -5.12 -13.04 -4.28
C ASN A 142 -4.50 -11.93 -3.41
N PHE A 143 -3.50 -11.24 -3.95
CA PHE A 143 -3.03 -9.95 -3.45
C PHE A 143 -2.80 -8.95 -4.58
N ILE A 144 -2.74 -7.67 -4.23
CA ILE A 144 -2.22 -6.59 -5.08
C ILE A 144 -1.38 -5.66 -4.22
N VAL A 145 -0.35 -5.06 -4.81
CA VAL A 145 0.44 -4.00 -4.17
C VAL A 145 -0.08 -2.67 -4.70
N ILE A 146 -0.36 -1.74 -3.79
CA ILE A 146 -0.88 -0.40 -4.14
C ILE A 146 0.11 0.73 -3.83
N SER A 147 1.19 0.44 -3.12
CA SER A 147 2.34 1.33 -2.95
C SER A 147 3.62 0.51 -2.74
N ASP A 148 4.76 1.04 -3.19
CA ASP A 148 6.09 0.47 -3.01
C ASP A 148 7.11 1.59 -2.76
N LEU A 149 7.56 1.70 -1.50
CA LEU A 149 8.54 2.69 -1.03
C LEU A 149 9.95 2.10 -0.89
N GLY A 150 10.19 0.88 -1.39
CA GLY A 150 11.50 0.23 -1.28
C GLY A 150 11.75 -0.31 0.12
N ILE A 151 12.81 0.17 0.77
CA ILE A 151 13.22 -0.35 2.09
C ILE A 151 12.20 -0.02 3.18
N ASP A 152 11.48 1.10 3.05
CA ASP A 152 10.40 1.49 3.96
C ASP A 152 9.16 0.58 3.82
N GLY A 153 9.13 -0.26 2.78
CA GLY A 153 8.13 -1.29 2.58
C GLY A 153 7.14 -1.00 1.47
N SER A 154 6.19 -1.92 1.33
CA SER A 154 5.15 -1.88 0.32
C SER A 154 3.79 -2.13 0.96
N LEU A 155 2.75 -1.47 0.45
CA LEU A 155 1.38 -1.63 0.93
C LEU A 155 0.70 -2.73 0.12
N PHE A 156 0.58 -3.90 0.74
CA PHE A 156 -0.17 -5.02 0.19
C PHE A 156 -1.64 -4.89 0.53
N VAL A 157 -2.50 -5.27 -0.42
CA VAL A 157 -3.92 -5.53 -0.19
C VAL A 157 -4.18 -7.00 -0.42
N PHE A 158 -4.76 -7.65 0.57
CA PHE A 158 -5.12 -9.07 0.50
C PHE A 158 -6.63 -9.25 0.58
N ASN A 159 -7.13 -10.29 -0.08
CA ASN A 159 -8.48 -10.78 0.17
C ASN A 159 -8.45 -11.83 1.30
N VAL A 160 -8.76 -11.43 2.53
CA VAL A 160 -8.66 -12.32 3.71
C VAL A 160 -9.65 -13.48 3.70
N ASN A 161 -10.71 -13.39 2.89
CA ASN A 161 -11.66 -14.50 2.70
C ASN A 161 -11.12 -15.59 1.76
N LYS A 162 -10.07 -15.30 0.98
CA LYS A 162 -9.49 -16.20 -0.03
C LYS A 162 -8.02 -16.51 0.21
N ALA A 163 -7.31 -15.66 0.94
CA ALA A 163 -5.90 -15.80 1.23
C ALA A 163 -5.69 -16.48 2.59
N ASN A 164 -4.86 -17.53 2.61
CA ASN A 164 -4.32 -18.08 3.86
C ASN A 164 -3.18 -17.17 4.36
N ILE A 165 -3.51 -15.97 4.82
CA ILE A 165 -2.54 -15.08 5.44
C ILE A 165 -2.25 -15.62 6.83
N ILE A 166 -1.07 -16.21 7.00
CA ILE A 166 -0.64 -16.70 8.31
C ILE A 166 0.28 -15.64 8.89
N LYS A 167 -0.15 -15.07 10.02
CA LYS A 167 0.68 -14.26 10.90
C LYS A 167 1.42 -15.15 11.88
N ARG A 168 2.73 -15.05 11.96
CA ARG A 168 3.56 -15.74 12.95
C ARG A 168 4.43 -14.75 13.69
N ARG A 169 4.40 -14.81 15.02
CA ARG A 169 5.39 -14.12 15.83
C ARG A 169 6.68 -14.92 15.79
N ILE A 170 7.79 -14.25 15.45
CA ILE A 170 9.12 -14.86 15.37
C ILE A 170 9.76 -14.88 16.76
#